data_AF-A0A9W7GEZ2-F1
#
_entry.id   AF-A0A9W7GEZ2-F1
#
_cell.length_a   1.000
_cell.length_b   1.000
_cell.length_c   1.000
_cell.angle_alpha   90.00
_cell.angle_beta   90.00
_cell.angle_gamma   90.00
#
_symmetry.space_group_name_H-M   'P 1'
#
loop_
_entity.id
_entity.type
_entity.pdbx_description
1 polymer ?
#
loop_
_entity_poly.entity_id
_entity_poly.type
_entity_poly.pdbx_seq_one_letter_code
_entity_poly.pdbx_strand_id
1 'polypeptide(L)'
;MGHRSIIYSGCSWWNAKGPRTIASTGATCVCVRHRGAFPVVDPGVIAALAGIAGLYTKSLVHAAAVAAGICVGWALLRRGSANLENMMDDVAAAIEFIRESEEIKTDKVVLGGYSSGGHVLTSLLNRPDILMKRNLPDKLPELCKGVLLLSGVLGTKPSGSSKKPRWFTDIVVKSVWGSDADKIPSPVHQMLSHEPNSRARDLPPHLLVGCGSETFGIPLLDTFFCRDDYAAAVTRAGGKAETITVNANHWTVLDCDDLFNKLNTKFVGGWPSK
;
A
#
# COMPACT_ATOMS: atom_id res chain seq x y z
N MET A 1 -5.01 -15.33 -2.13
CA MET A 1 -6.32 -15.39 -1.45
C MET A 1 -7.20 -14.25 -1.93
N GLY A 2 -8.53 -14.40 -2.06
CA GLY A 2 -9.47 -13.31 -2.37
C GLY A 2 -10.15 -13.33 -3.76
N HIS A 3 -11.05 -12.38 -4.00
CA HIS A 3 -11.95 -12.34 -5.18
C HIS A 3 -11.26 -11.88 -6.47
N ARG A 4 -11.69 -12.43 -7.62
CA ARG A 4 -11.33 -11.94 -8.96
C ARG A 4 -12.37 -10.92 -9.44
N SER A 5 -12.19 -9.64 -9.12
CA SER A 5 -12.98 -8.60 -9.80
C SER A 5 -12.46 -8.42 -11.24
N ILE A 6 -13.35 -8.06 -12.17
CA ILE A 6 -12.98 -7.77 -13.58
C ILE A 6 -11.88 -6.70 -13.67
N ILE A 7 -11.88 -5.74 -12.74
CA ILE A 7 -10.85 -4.69 -12.65
C ILE A 7 -9.46 -5.29 -12.46
N TYR A 8 -9.33 -6.36 -11.67
CA TYR A 8 -8.05 -7.01 -11.46
C TYR A 8 -7.55 -7.80 -12.67
N SER A 9 -8.40 -8.13 -13.66
CA SER A 9 -7.96 -8.81 -14.88
C SER A 9 -7.02 -7.93 -15.72
N GLY A 10 -7.31 -6.62 -15.82
CA GLY A 10 -6.48 -5.67 -16.59
C GLY A 10 -5.13 -5.37 -15.94
N CYS A 11 -5.07 -5.41 -14.60
CA CYS A 11 -3.83 -5.20 -13.84
C CYS A 11 -3.19 -6.52 -13.39
N SER A 12 -3.70 -7.68 -13.82
CA SER A 12 -3.25 -8.98 -13.29
C SER A 12 -1.80 -9.28 -13.65
N TRP A 13 -1.33 -8.81 -14.81
CA TRP A 13 0.07 -8.96 -15.22
C TRP A 13 1.01 -8.22 -14.27
N TRP A 14 0.63 -7.00 -13.87
CA TRP A 14 1.42 -6.18 -12.96
C TRP A 14 1.38 -6.72 -11.53
N ASN A 15 0.20 -7.15 -11.07
CA ASN A 15 0.02 -7.79 -9.76
C ASN A 15 0.72 -9.15 -9.63
N ALA A 16 1.03 -9.83 -10.74
CA ALA A 16 1.74 -11.11 -10.72
C ALA A 16 3.27 -10.95 -10.65
N LYS A 17 3.83 -9.78 -11.00
CA LYS A 17 5.28 -9.55 -11.03
C LYS A 17 5.89 -9.52 -9.62
N GLY A 18 5.28 -8.78 -8.69
CA GLY A 18 5.75 -8.72 -7.30
C GLY A 18 5.87 -10.11 -6.65
N PRO A 19 4.81 -10.93 -6.67
CA PRO A 19 4.87 -12.30 -6.16
C PRO A 19 5.95 -13.17 -6.80
N ARG A 20 6.17 -13.06 -8.12
CA ARG A 20 7.21 -13.79 -8.82
C ARG A 20 8.61 -13.38 -8.36
N THR A 21 8.85 -12.08 -8.22
CA THR A 21 10.13 -11.53 -7.75
C THR A 21 10.43 -11.89 -6.30
N ILE A 22 9.41 -11.99 -5.45
CA ILE A 22 9.59 -12.52 -4.09
C ILE A 22 9.79 -14.03 -4.10
N ALA A 23 9.02 -14.79 -4.89
CA ALA A 23 9.16 -16.24 -4.94
C ALA A 23 10.52 -16.68 -5.50
N SER A 24 11.13 -15.90 -6.40
CA SER A 24 12.45 -16.19 -6.94
C SER A 24 13.59 -16.05 -5.92
N THR A 25 13.36 -15.44 -4.75
CA THR A 25 14.34 -15.45 -3.64
C THR A 25 14.31 -16.76 -2.84
N GLY A 26 13.45 -17.72 -3.21
CA GLY A 26 13.22 -18.97 -2.49
C GLY A 26 12.18 -18.86 -1.38
N ALA A 27 11.58 -17.68 -1.19
CA ALA A 27 10.50 -17.48 -0.22
C ALA A 27 9.16 -18.01 -0.74
N THR A 28 8.34 -18.57 0.16
CA THR A 28 6.93 -18.83 -0.15
C THR A 28 6.16 -17.50 -0.08
N CYS A 29 5.55 -17.09 -1.20
CA CYS A 29 4.81 -15.83 -1.28
C CYS A 29 3.30 -16.07 -1.17
N VAL A 30 2.66 -15.50 -0.14
CA VAL A 30 1.20 -15.49 0.01
C VAL A 30 0.65 -14.13 -0.41
N CYS A 31 -0.04 -14.08 -1.54
CA CYS A 31 -0.61 -12.83 -2.06
C CYS A 31 -2.05 -12.64 -1.59
N VAL A 32 -2.31 -11.49 -0.98
CA VAL A 32 -3.65 -11.07 -0.58
C VAL A 32 -4.28 -10.27 -1.72
N ARG A 33 -5.44 -10.72 -2.20
CA ARG A 33 -6.32 -9.94 -3.09
C ARG A 33 -7.47 -9.44 -2.24
N HIS A 34 -7.65 -8.13 -2.22
CA HIS A 34 -8.73 -7.53 -1.44
C HIS A 34 -10.10 -7.89 -2.03
N ARG A 35 -11.13 -7.95 -1.17
CA ARG A 35 -12.49 -8.33 -1.54
C ARG A 35 -13.21 -7.33 -2.46
N GLY A 36 -12.56 -6.23 -2.83
CA GLY A 36 -13.15 -5.17 -3.63
C GLY A 36 -12.14 -4.32 -4.39
N ALA A 37 -12.65 -3.58 -5.38
CA ALA A 37 -11.83 -2.72 -6.23
C ALA A 37 -11.48 -1.37 -5.58
N PHE A 38 -10.38 -0.80 -6.10
CA PHE A 38 -9.64 0.34 -5.58
C PHE A 38 -9.61 1.41 -6.68
N PRO A 39 -10.73 2.09 -6.94
CA PRO A 39 -11.00 3.30 -6.17
C PRO A 39 -12.48 3.56 -5.83
N VAL A 40 -12.70 4.45 -4.87
CA VAL A 40 -13.99 5.10 -4.61
C VAL A 40 -13.89 6.56 -5.06
N VAL A 41 -13.67 6.78 -6.36
CA VAL A 41 -13.62 8.11 -6.98
C VAL A 41 -14.88 8.90 -6.65
N ASP A 42 -14.65 10.12 -6.19
CA ASP A 42 -15.69 11.10 -5.87
C ASP A 42 -16.54 11.40 -7.13
N PRO A 43 -17.89 11.45 -7.01
CA PRO A 43 -18.76 11.77 -8.13
C PRO A 43 -18.41 13.09 -8.83
N GLY A 44 -17.86 14.07 -8.11
CA GLY A 44 -17.39 15.34 -8.66
C GLY A 44 -16.15 15.19 -9.55
N VAL A 45 -15.23 14.27 -9.24
CA VAL A 45 -14.08 13.96 -10.12
C VAL A 45 -14.58 13.28 -11.39
N ILE A 46 -15.54 12.36 -11.28
CA ILE A 46 -16.17 11.74 -12.45
C ILE A 46 -16.91 12.77 -13.30
N ALA A 47 -17.67 13.67 -12.67
CA ALA A 47 -18.36 14.75 -13.36
C ALA A 47 -17.37 15.70 -14.06
N ALA A 48 -16.23 16.00 -13.44
CA ALA A 48 -15.18 16.81 -14.05
C ALA A 48 -14.55 16.11 -15.27
N LEU A 49 -14.19 14.83 -15.16
CA LEU A 49 -13.67 14.04 -16.28
C LEU A 49 -14.69 13.92 -17.41
N ALA A 50 -15.96 13.70 -17.08
CA ALA A 50 -17.06 13.68 -18.03
C ALA A 50 -17.26 15.04 -18.71
N GLY A 51 -17.14 16.14 -17.97
CA GLY A 51 -17.16 17.50 -18.50
C GLY A 51 -16.02 17.75 -19.47
N ILE A 52 -14.79 17.40 -19.09
CA ILE A 52 -13.60 17.51 -19.96
C ILE A 52 -13.78 16.67 -21.22
N ALA A 53 -14.19 15.40 -21.10
CA ALA A 53 -14.48 14.54 -22.25
C ALA A 53 -15.57 15.15 -23.16
N GLY A 54 -16.61 15.75 -22.55
CA GLY A 54 -17.67 16.46 -23.25
C GLY A 54 -17.18 17.66 -24.07
N LEU A 55 -16.17 18.40 -23.59
CA LEU A 55 -15.55 19.52 -24.33
C LEU A 55 -14.88 19.06 -25.64
N TYR A 56 -14.46 17.81 -25.72
CA TYR A 56 -13.88 17.23 -26.95
C TYR A 56 -14.95 16.68 -27.91
N THR A 57 -16.23 16.71 -27.52
CA THR A 57 -17.33 16.31 -28.39
C THR A 57 -17.98 17.54 -29.02
N LYS A 58 -18.35 17.46 -30.31
CA LYS A 58 -19.04 18.55 -31.03
C LYS A 58 -20.56 18.61 -30.73
N SER A 59 -21.07 17.73 -29.87
CA SER A 59 -22.50 17.50 -29.68
C SER A 59 -22.81 17.31 -28.20
N LEU A 60 -23.71 18.14 -27.67
CA LEU A 60 -24.17 18.05 -26.28
C LEU A 60 -24.78 16.69 -25.95
N VAL A 61 -25.47 16.07 -26.92
CA VAL A 61 -26.07 14.74 -26.77
C VAL A 61 -24.99 13.66 -26.60
N HIS A 62 -23.90 13.75 -27.38
CA HIS A 62 -22.78 12.82 -27.25
C HIS A 62 -22.03 13.04 -25.94
N ALA A 63 -21.80 14.29 -25.53
CA ALA A 63 -21.22 14.61 -24.21
C ALA A 63 -22.06 14.00 -23.08
N ALA A 64 -23.38 14.19 -23.11
CA ALA A 64 -24.28 13.66 -22.11
C ALA A 64 -24.31 12.13 -22.08
N ALA A 65 -24.31 11.47 -23.24
CA ALA A 65 -24.26 10.01 -23.33
C ALA A 65 -22.93 9.43 -22.81
N VAL A 66 -21.80 10.05 -23.15
CA VAL A 66 -20.47 9.66 -22.63
C VAL A 66 -20.42 9.86 -21.11
N ALA A 67 -20.89 11.00 -20.62
CA ALA A 67 -20.96 11.30 -19.19
C ALA A 67 -21.83 10.27 -18.45
N ALA A 68 -23.03 9.99 -18.95
CA ALA A 68 -23.93 9.00 -18.37
C ALA A 68 -23.32 7.59 -18.38
N GLY A 69 -22.66 7.20 -19.48
CA GLY A 69 -21.95 5.93 -19.58
C GLY A 69 -20.82 5.81 -18.56
N ILE A 70 -20.00 6.86 -18.40
CA ILE A 70 -18.94 6.90 -17.37
C ILE A 70 -19.56 6.82 -15.97
N CYS A 71 -20.61 7.59 -15.68
CA CYS A 71 -21.29 7.58 -14.37
C CYS A 71 -21.92 6.22 -14.04
N VAL A 72 -22.61 5.58 -14.98
CA VAL A 72 -23.21 4.24 -14.80
C VAL A 72 -22.12 3.20 -14.64
N GLY A 73 -21.12 3.19 -15.53
CA GLY A 73 -19.96 2.31 -15.40
C GLY A 73 -19.29 2.48 -14.04
N TRP A 74 -19.07 3.71 -13.60
CA TRP A 74 -18.53 4.03 -12.29
C TRP A 74 -19.38 3.51 -11.12
N ALA A 75 -20.70 3.75 -11.16
CA ALA A 75 -21.62 3.27 -10.14
C ALA A 75 -21.61 1.74 -10.02
N LEU A 76 -21.48 1.05 -11.16
CA LEU A 76 -21.32 -0.40 -11.20
C LEU A 76 -19.95 -0.85 -10.68
N LEU A 77 -18.86 -0.15 -11.02
CA LEU A 77 -17.51 -0.47 -10.52
C LEU A 77 -17.36 -0.21 -9.02
N ARG A 78 -18.09 0.76 -8.47
CA ARG A 78 -18.13 1.03 -7.02
C ARG A 78 -18.89 -0.04 -6.24
N ARG A 79 -19.83 -0.76 -6.86
CA ARG A 79 -20.53 -1.87 -6.19
C ARG A 79 -19.53 -2.98 -5.87
N GLY A 80 -19.26 -3.14 -4.58
CA GLY A 80 -18.25 -4.08 -4.08
C GLY A 80 -16.85 -3.49 -3.95
N SER A 81 -16.66 -2.16 -3.97
CA SER A 81 -15.40 -1.55 -3.53
C SER A 81 -15.16 -1.85 -2.05
N ALA A 82 -13.95 -2.30 -1.71
CA ALA A 82 -13.55 -2.46 -0.32
C ALA A 82 -13.15 -1.07 0.22
N ASN A 83 -13.52 -0.74 1.45
CA ASN A 83 -12.92 0.39 2.14
C ASN A 83 -11.59 -0.05 2.79
N LEU A 84 -10.82 0.91 3.31
CA LEU A 84 -9.52 0.60 3.95
C LEU A 84 -9.64 -0.44 5.07
N GLU A 85 -10.70 -0.38 5.88
CA GLU A 85 -10.92 -1.34 6.96
C GLU A 85 -11.18 -2.77 6.45
N ASN A 86 -11.95 -2.92 5.38
CA ASN A 86 -12.14 -4.22 4.72
C ASN A 86 -10.80 -4.77 4.19
N MET A 87 -9.93 -3.92 3.67
CA MET A 87 -8.62 -4.34 3.16
C MET A 87 -7.68 -4.74 4.29
N MET A 88 -7.68 -4.02 5.41
CA MET A 88 -6.94 -4.41 6.61
C MET A 88 -7.46 -5.75 7.15
N ASP A 89 -8.78 -5.95 7.17
CA ASP A 89 -9.40 -7.24 7.55
C ASP A 89 -9.00 -8.37 6.61
N ASP A 90 -8.88 -8.12 5.30
CA ASP A 90 -8.39 -9.12 4.33
C ASP A 90 -6.92 -9.52 4.59
N VAL A 91 -6.07 -8.57 4.96
CA VAL A 91 -4.68 -8.86 5.33
C VAL A 91 -4.62 -9.64 6.64
N ALA A 92 -5.40 -9.23 7.65
CA ALA A 92 -5.47 -9.94 8.93
C ALA A 92 -5.99 -11.38 8.75
N ALA A 93 -7.01 -11.59 7.92
CA ALA A 93 -7.51 -12.93 7.56
C ALA A 93 -6.43 -13.81 6.91
N ALA A 94 -5.58 -13.23 6.07
CA ALA A 94 -4.48 -13.96 5.45
C ALA A 94 -3.40 -14.34 6.46
N ILE A 95 -3.11 -13.47 7.44
CA ILE A 95 -2.16 -13.78 8.51
C ILE A 95 -2.68 -14.91 9.39
N GLU A 96 -3.96 -14.85 9.79
CA GLU A 96 -4.66 -15.92 10.52
C GLU A 96 -4.55 -17.26 9.79
N PHE A 97 -4.91 -17.28 8.49
CA PHE A 97 -4.77 -18.47 7.65
C PHE A 97 -3.34 -19.02 7.60
N ILE A 98 -2.32 -18.18 7.44
CA ILE A 98 -0.91 -18.61 7.38
C ILE A 98 -0.49 -19.25 8.71
N ARG A 99 -0.94 -18.71 9.85
CA ARG A 99 -0.60 -19.23 11.18
C ARG A 99 -1.28 -20.56 11.49
N GLU A 100 -2.48 -20.75 10.98
CA GLU A 100 -3.26 -21.99 11.15
C GLU A 100 -2.92 -23.06 10.11
N SER A 101 -2.32 -22.68 8.98
CA SER A 101 -1.97 -23.59 7.90
C SER A 101 -0.83 -24.55 8.29
N GLU A 102 -1.11 -25.85 8.23
CA GLU A 102 -0.09 -26.89 8.37
C GLU A 102 0.88 -26.93 7.18
N GLU A 103 0.42 -26.52 5.99
CA GLU A 103 1.20 -26.54 4.75
C GLU A 103 2.26 -25.44 4.69
N ILE A 104 2.00 -24.29 5.31
CA ILE A 104 2.85 -23.09 5.25
C ILE A 104 3.59 -22.86 6.58
N LYS A 105 3.50 -23.82 7.51
CA LYS A 105 3.93 -23.66 8.91
C LYS A 105 5.37 -23.17 9.01
N THR A 106 5.53 -21.90 9.40
CA THR A 106 6.82 -21.24 9.55
C THR A 106 6.79 -20.26 10.70
N ASP A 107 7.89 -20.16 11.43
CA ASP A 107 8.15 -19.13 12.43
C ASP A 107 8.74 -17.85 11.81
N LYS A 108 9.03 -17.86 10.50
CA LYS A 108 9.73 -16.79 9.76
C LYS A 108 8.81 -16.07 8.79
N VAL A 109 7.74 -15.46 9.30
CA VAL A 109 6.83 -14.64 8.50
C VAL A 109 7.38 -13.22 8.34
N VAL A 110 7.53 -12.76 7.10
CA VAL A 110 7.75 -11.35 6.76
C VAL A 110 6.47 -10.80 6.16
N LEU A 111 5.97 -9.69 6.70
CA LEU A 111 4.80 -9.02 6.15
C LEU A 111 5.26 -7.96 5.17
N GLY A 112 4.69 -7.96 3.97
CA GLY A 112 5.09 -7.03 2.92
C GLY A 112 3.94 -6.35 2.22
N GLY A 113 4.20 -5.15 1.70
CA GLY A 113 3.23 -4.38 0.94
C GLY A 113 3.90 -3.54 -0.13
N TYR A 114 3.31 -3.55 -1.33
CA TYR A 114 3.72 -2.72 -2.46
C TYR A 114 2.73 -1.56 -2.65
N SER A 115 3.22 -0.34 -2.91
CA SER A 115 2.36 0.82 -3.17
C SER A 115 1.30 1.02 -2.08
N SER A 116 0.02 1.11 -2.44
CA SER A 116 -1.10 1.15 -1.50
C SER A 116 -1.22 -0.10 -0.62
N GLY A 117 -0.73 -1.27 -1.03
CA GLY A 117 -0.62 -2.44 -0.15
C GLY A 117 0.31 -2.19 1.04
N GLY A 118 1.37 -1.40 0.85
CA GLY A 118 2.23 -0.90 1.94
C GLY A 118 1.45 -0.02 2.91
N HIS A 119 0.55 0.82 2.39
CA HIS A 119 -0.35 1.65 3.20
C HIS A 119 -1.29 0.81 4.06
N VAL A 120 -1.98 -0.17 3.43
CA VAL A 120 -2.92 -1.07 4.12
C VAL A 120 -2.21 -1.84 5.22
N LEU A 121 -1.05 -2.44 4.91
CA LEU A 121 -0.28 -3.20 5.87
C LEU A 121 0.13 -2.33 7.07
N THR A 122 0.79 -1.20 6.83
CA THR A 122 1.28 -0.33 7.91
C THR A 122 0.15 0.29 8.72
N SER A 123 -1.01 0.53 8.11
CA SER A 123 -2.23 0.92 8.83
C SER A 123 -2.75 -0.21 9.73
N LEU A 124 -2.76 -1.46 9.24
CA LEU A 124 -3.16 -2.63 10.04
C LEU A 124 -2.26 -2.83 11.25
N LEU A 125 -0.94 -2.65 11.10
CA LEU A 125 0.01 -2.77 12.23
C LEU A 125 -0.27 -1.75 13.36
N ASN A 126 -1.07 -0.71 13.09
CA ASN A 126 -1.52 0.28 14.05
C ASN A 126 -2.98 0.07 14.52
N ARG A 127 -3.61 -1.05 14.17
CA ARG A 127 -5.01 -1.38 14.49
C ARG A 127 -5.11 -2.67 15.32
N PRO A 128 -4.76 -2.62 16.62
CA PRO A 128 -4.84 -3.80 17.49
C PRO A 128 -6.26 -4.37 17.57
N ASP A 129 -7.28 -3.54 17.43
CA ASP A 129 -8.69 -3.96 17.42
C ASP A 129 -9.02 -4.90 16.24
N ILE A 130 -8.44 -4.68 15.06
CA ILE A 130 -8.63 -5.57 13.91
C ILE A 130 -7.87 -6.88 14.09
N LEU A 131 -6.64 -6.82 14.62
CA LEU A 131 -5.81 -8.00 14.89
C LEU A 131 -6.46 -8.89 15.96
N MET A 132 -6.86 -8.32 17.10
CA MET A 132 -7.46 -9.04 18.22
C MET A 132 -8.78 -9.71 17.83
N LYS A 133 -9.59 -9.09 16.94
CA LYS A 133 -10.83 -9.69 16.42
C LYS A 133 -10.60 -11.05 15.74
N ARG A 134 -9.39 -11.30 15.25
CA ARG A 134 -8.96 -12.55 14.59
C ARG A 134 -7.99 -13.37 15.44
N ASN A 135 -7.99 -13.16 16.75
CA ASN A 135 -7.08 -13.83 17.69
C ASN A 135 -5.58 -13.68 17.31
N LEU A 136 -5.22 -12.61 16.61
CA LEU A 136 -3.84 -12.32 16.25
C LEU A 136 -3.14 -11.54 17.37
N PRO A 137 -1.84 -11.77 17.60
CA PRO A 137 -1.08 -10.98 18.55
C PRO A 137 -1.11 -9.48 18.22
N ASP A 138 -1.28 -8.66 19.23
CA ASP A 138 -1.17 -7.20 19.13
C ASP A 138 0.29 -6.72 19.14
N LYS A 139 1.20 -7.55 19.65
CA LYS A 139 2.65 -7.35 19.60
C LYS A 139 3.22 -7.79 18.27
N LEU A 140 3.75 -6.82 17.52
CA LEU A 140 4.29 -7.03 16.18
C LEU A 140 5.39 -8.11 16.04
N PRO A 141 6.30 -8.34 17.01
CA PRO A 141 7.30 -9.42 16.91
C PRO A 141 6.70 -10.82 17.01
N GLU A 142 5.55 -10.95 17.65
CA GLU A 142 4.80 -12.22 17.72
C GLU A 142 4.01 -12.46 16.43
N LEU A 143 3.71 -11.38 15.69
CA LEU A 143 3.04 -11.40 14.41
C LEU A 143 4.00 -11.73 13.25
N CYS A 144 5.20 -11.13 13.24
CA CYS A 144 6.16 -11.26 12.15
C CYS A 144 7.61 -11.00 12.56
N LYS A 145 8.56 -11.53 11.77
CA LYS A 145 10.01 -11.30 11.93
C LYS A 145 10.50 -10.02 11.25
N GLY A 146 9.71 -9.44 10.37
CA GLY A 146 10.11 -8.30 9.56
C GLY A 146 8.97 -7.70 8.76
N VAL A 147 9.18 -6.44 8.35
CA VAL A 147 8.27 -5.71 7.47
C VAL A 147 9.03 -5.32 6.19
N LEU A 148 8.45 -5.62 5.03
CA LEU A 148 8.99 -5.28 3.70
C LEU A 148 8.08 -4.30 2.98
N LEU A 149 8.53 -3.06 2.80
CA LEU A 149 7.76 -2.02 2.10
C LEU A 149 8.39 -1.76 0.74
N LEU A 150 7.72 -2.17 -0.33
CA LEU A 150 8.18 -1.97 -1.71
C LEU A 150 7.47 -0.75 -2.29
N SER A 151 8.17 0.38 -2.36
CA SER A 151 7.62 1.65 -2.86
C SER A 151 6.24 1.92 -2.23
N GLY A 152 6.19 1.82 -0.89
CA GLY A 152 4.93 1.87 -0.14
C GLY A 152 4.39 3.30 -0.04
N VAL A 153 3.08 3.46 -0.12
CA VAL A 153 2.40 4.73 0.20
C VAL A 153 2.27 4.88 1.71
N LEU A 154 3.14 5.68 2.31
CA LEU A 154 3.25 5.82 3.77
C LEU A 154 2.70 7.15 4.30
N GLY A 155 2.39 8.11 3.44
CA GLY A 155 1.76 9.38 3.80
C GLY A 155 0.44 9.58 3.06
N THR A 156 -0.57 10.10 3.75
CA THR A 156 -1.80 10.67 3.13
C THR A 156 -1.83 12.19 3.19
N LYS A 157 -0.80 12.78 3.79
CA LYS A 157 -0.61 14.22 3.98
C LYS A 157 0.87 14.54 3.80
N PRO A 158 1.24 15.78 3.45
CA PRO A 158 2.64 16.19 3.38
C PRO A 158 3.35 16.02 4.74
N SER A 159 4.51 15.36 4.75
CA SER A 159 5.38 15.21 5.93
C SER A 159 6.56 16.19 5.94
N GLY A 160 7.00 16.57 7.14
CA GLY A 160 8.33 17.09 7.55
C GLY A 160 9.05 18.15 6.70
N SER A 161 9.35 17.83 5.44
CA SER A 161 10.18 18.62 4.51
C SER A 161 9.45 19.04 3.23
N SER A 162 8.27 18.48 2.97
CA SER A 162 7.53 18.69 1.74
C SER A 162 6.64 19.95 1.83
N LYS A 163 7.03 21.06 1.19
CA LYS A 163 6.18 22.25 0.94
C LYS A 163 5.02 21.99 -0.04
N LYS A 164 4.67 20.74 -0.30
CA LYS A 164 3.69 20.38 -1.35
C LYS A 164 2.27 20.70 -0.88
N PRO A 165 1.39 21.13 -1.79
CA PRO A 165 0.07 21.60 -1.43
C PRO A 165 -0.83 20.48 -0.93
N ARG A 166 -1.49 20.71 0.21
CA ARG A 166 -2.44 19.77 0.84
C ARG A 166 -3.65 19.45 -0.05
N TRP A 167 -4.13 20.42 -0.84
CA TRP A 167 -5.28 20.21 -1.72
C TRP A 167 -5.06 19.06 -2.71
N PHE A 168 -3.81 18.86 -3.17
CA PHE A 168 -3.51 17.78 -4.09
C PHE A 168 -3.56 16.41 -3.40
N THR A 169 -2.95 16.31 -2.21
CA THR A 169 -3.03 15.08 -1.42
C THR A 169 -4.47 14.72 -1.06
N ASP A 170 -5.30 15.73 -0.77
CA ASP A 170 -6.70 15.54 -0.46
C ASP A 170 -7.48 14.99 -1.65
N ILE A 171 -7.26 15.50 -2.87
CA ILE A 171 -7.91 14.99 -4.09
C ILE A 171 -7.52 13.53 -4.36
N VAL A 172 -6.24 13.20 -4.28
CA VAL A 172 -5.76 11.82 -4.53
C VAL A 172 -6.31 10.87 -3.47
N VAL A 173 -6.19 11.22 -2.18
CA VAL A 173 -6.66 10.37 -1.08
C VAL A 173 -8.18 10.18 -1.16
N LYS A 174 -8.94 11.24 -1.44
CA LYS A 174 -10.38 11.15 -1.65
C LYS A 174 -10.74 10.28 -2.84
N SER A 175 -10.01 10.39 -3.95
CA SER A 175 -10.25 9.59 -5.15
C SER A 175 -9.92 8.12 -4.94
N VAL A 176 -8.87 7.83 -4.18
CA VAL A 176 -8.39 6.47 -3.93
C VAL A 176 -9.27 5.77 -2.88
N TRP A 177 -9.48 6.42 -1.74
CA TRP A 177 -10.10 5.81 -0.56
C TRP A 177 -11.57 6.17 -0.36
N GLY A 178 -12.11 7.12 -1.14
CA GLY A 178 -13.49 7.59 -1.01
C GLY A 178 -13.78 8.37 0.26
N SER A 179 -12.74 8.87 0.92
CA SER A 179 -12.84 9.55 2.21
C SER A 179 -11.83 10.70 2.29
N ASP A 180 -12.16 11.69 3.11
CA ASP A 180 -11.30 12.84 3.35
C ASP A 180 -9.94 12.39 3.93
N ALA A 181 -8.86 13.06 3.53
CA ALA A 181 -7.51 12.69 3.93
C ALA A 181 -7.28 12.73 5.45
N ASP A 182 -8.08 13.51 6.18
CA ASP A 182 -8.03 13.55 7.63
C ASP A 182 -8.59 12.31 8.32
N LYS A 183 -9.45 11.56 7.64
CA LYS A 183 -10.06 10.31 8.13
C LYS A 183 -9.24 9.08 7.74
N ILE A 184 -8.36 9.20 6.75
CA ILE A 184 -7.47 8.11 6.35
C ILE A 184 -6.19 8.17 7.20
N PRO A 185 -5.81 7.07 7.87
CA PRO A 185 -4.58 7.02 8.64
C PRO A 185 -3.39 7.38 7.74
N SER A 186 -2.39 8.02 8.32
CA SER A 186 -1.17 8.38 7.63
C SER A 186 -0.02 7.66 8.33
N PRO A 187 0.43 6.49 7.83
CA PRO A 187 1.39 5.63 8.52
C PRO A 187 2.64 6.36 9.01
N VAL A 188 3.21 7.25 8.20
CA VAL A 188 4.37 8.07 8.58
C VAL A 188 4.06 9.02 9.73
N HIS A 189 2.89 9.67 9.74
CA HIS A 189 2.51 10.59 10.81
C HIS A 189 2.15 9.84 12.09
N GLN A 190 1.52 8.67 11.97
CA GLN A 190 1.26 7.79 13.12
C GLN A 190 2.57 7.34 13.75
N MET A 191 3.56 6.93 12.94
CA MET A 191 4.88 6.56 13.46
C MET A 191 5.62 7.75 14.06
N LEU A 192 5.54 8.94 13.43
CA LEU A 192 6.17 10.16 13.94
C LEU A 192 5.56 10.67 15.26
N SER A 193 4.27 10.38 15.52
CA SER A 193 3.61 10.74 16.77
C SER A 193 3.91 9.78 17.91
N HIS A 194 4.71 8.73 17.69
CA HIS A 194 5.14 7.86 18.78
C HIS A 194 6.18 8.57 19.65
N GLU A 195 5.94 8.57 20.96
CA GLU A 195 6.90 9.08 21.93
C GLU A 195 8.23 8.31 21.82
N PRO A 196 9.37 9.01 21.71
CA PRO A 196 10.69 8.40 21.75
C PRO A 196 10.83 7.56 23.02
N ASN A 197 11.29 6.31 22.90
CA ASN A 197 11.45 5.38 24.03
C ASN A 197 10.17 5.00 24.76
N SER A 198 8.98 5.18 24.16
CA SER A 198 7.80 4.47 24.65
C SER A 198 8.08 2.97 24.53
N ARG A 199 8.35 2.31 25.67
CA ARG A 199 8.72 0.89 25.84
C ARG A 199 7.74 -0.12 25.21
N ALA A 200 6.75 0.32 24.45
CA ALA A 200 5.50 -0.40 24.18
C ALA A 200 5.44 -1.12 22.84
N ARG A 201 6.39 -0.95 21.91
CA ARG A 201 6.46 -1.80 20.72
C ARG A 201 7.89 -2.16 20.39
N ASP A 202 8.29 -3.38 20.74
CA ASP A 202 9.33 -4.07 20.02
C ASP A 202 8.95 -4.07 18.54
N LEU A 203 9.46 -3.12 17.74
CA LEU A 203 9.15 -3.07 16.33
C LEU A 203 9.99 -4.13 15.60
N PRO A 204 9.38 -4.97 14.74
CA PRO A 204 10.16 -5.81 13.86
C PRO A 204 11.03 -4.93 12.94
N PRO A 205 12.18 -5.44 12.49
CA PRO A 205 13.03 -4.77 11.51
C PRO A 205 12.25 -4.45 10.23
N HIS A 206 12.34 -3.21 9.76
CA HIS A 206 11.72 -2.73 8.53
C HIS A 206 12.76 -2.62 7.42
N LEU A 207 12.46 -3.18 6.26
CA LEU A 207 13.19 -2.97 5.01
C LEU A 207 12.31 -2.17 4.06
N LEU A 208 12.73 -0.95 3.74
CA LEU A 208 12.01 -0.04 2.87
C LEU A 208 12.73 0.12 1.55
N VAL A 209 12.15 -0.41 0.49
CA VAL A 209 12.66 -0.25 -0.87
C VAL A 209 11.92 0.90 -1.52
N GLY A 210 12.63 1.88 -2.07
CA GLY A 210 12.05 2.95 -2.89
C GLY A 210 12.72 3.02 -4.25
N CYS A 211 12.11 3.73 -5.17
CA CYS A 211 12.65 3.96 -6.51
C CYS A 211 13.52 5.24 -6.52
N GLY A 212 14.50 5.32 -7.42
CA GLY A 212 15.22 6.58 -7.67
C GLY A 212 14.30 7.69 -8.20
N SER A 213 13.21 7.30 -8.88
CA SER A 213 12.11 8.19 -9.27
C SER A 213 10.81 7.41 -9.17
N GLU A 214 10.04 7.63 -8.09
CA GLU A 214 8.83 6.86 -7.83
C GLU A 214 7.83 7.05 -8.98
N THR A 215 7.19 8.20 -9.10
CA THR A 215 6.05 8.35 -10.03
C THR A 215 6.45 8.98 -11.36
N PHE A 216 7.34 8.31 -12.11
CA PHE A 216 7.99 8.87 -13.31
C PHE A 216 8.74 10.18 -13.03
N GLY A 217 9.16 10.39 -11.77
CA GLY A 217 9.78 11.64 -11.34
C GLY A 217 8.83 12.82 -11.25
N ILE A 218 7.50 12.62 -11.25
CA ILE A 218 6.52 13.67 -10.97
C ILE A 218 6.61 13.99 -9.48
N PRO A 219 7.25 15.11 -9.08
CA PRO A 219 7.61 15.31 -7.68
C PRO A 219 6.39 15.41 -6.78
N LEU A 220 5.24 15.83 -7.32
CA LEU A 220 4.02 16.00 -6.55
C LEU A 220 3.45 14.68 -6.02
N LEU A 221 3.53 13.61 -6.81
CA LEU A 221 3.06 12.27 -6.42
C LEU A 221 4.03 11.59 -5.44
N ASP A 222 5.30 12.00 -5.44
CA ASP A 222 6.29 11.43 -4.55
C ASP A 222 6.03 11.77 -3.05
N THR A 223 5.10 12.70 -2.76
CA THR A 223 4.66 13.01 -1.39
C THR A 223 4.03 11.83 -0.66
N PHE A 224 3.46 10.86 -1.37
CA PHE A 224 2.75 9.76 -0.70
C PHE A 224 3.70 8.68 -0.18
N PHE A 225 4.92 8.57 -0.71
CA PHE A 225 5.79 7.44 -0.39
C PHE A 225 6.49 7.60 0.96
N CYS A 226 6.95 8.81 1.30
CA CYS A 226 7.52 9.15 2.62
C CYS A 226 8.53 8.13 3.17
N ARG A 227 9.30 7.45 2.30
CA ARG A 227 10.17 6.32 2.68
C ARG A 227 11.16 6.71 3.78
N ASP A 228 11.90 7.79 3.54
CA ASP A 228 12.99 8.20 4.43
C ASP A 228 12.45 8.78 5.74
N ASP A 229 11.35 9.55 5.67
CA ASP A 229 10.65 10.05 6.85
C ASP A 229 10.11 8.92 7.72
N TYR A 230 9.52 7.87 7.11
CA TYR A 230 9.02 6.70 7.84
C TYR A 230 10.16 5.90 8.44
N ALA A 231 11.26 5.68 7.72
CA ALA A 231 12.44 4.99 8.24
C ALA A 231 13.02 5.72 9.46
N ALA A 232 13.16 7.05 9.36
CA ALA A 232 13.59 7.89 10.48
C ALA A 232 12.63 7.81 11.67
N ALA A 233 11.31 7.73 11.42
CA ALA A 233 10.31 7.58 12.46
C ALA A 233 10.41 6.21 13.16
N VAL A 234 10.60 5.11 12.43
CA VAL A 234 10.82 3.77 12.99
C VAL A 234 12.07 3.74 13.86
N THR A 235 13.19 4.30 13.38
CA THR A 235 14.45 4.37 14.14
C THR A 235 14.29 5.20 15.41
N ARG A 236 13.57 6.33 15.35
CA ARG A 236 13.27 7.17 16.52
C ARG A 236 12.41 6.45 17.56
N ALA A 237 11.51 5.59 17.12
CA ALA A 237 10.70 4.73 17.98
C ALA A 237 11.49 3.55 18.60
N GLY A 238 12.80 3.46 18.35
CA GLY A 238 13.67 2.38 18.86
C GLY A 238 13.66 1.11 17.99
N GLY A 239 13.02 1.14 16.83
CA GLY A 239 13.07 0.06 15.84
C GLY A 239 14.31 0.10 14.96
N LYS A 240 14.49 -0.94 14.14
CA LYS A 240 15.50 -0.98 13.09
C LYS A 240 14.84 -0.77 11.74
N ALA A 241 15.27 0.25 11.00
CA ALA A 241 14.83 0.48 9.63
C ALA A 241 16.04 0.59 8.69
N GLU A 242 15.96 -0.09 7.56
CA GLU A 242 16.91 0.03 6.46
C GLU A 242 16.19 0.51 5.21
N THR A 243 16.78 1.47 4.50
CA THR A 243 16.29 1.95 3.22
C THR A 243 17.18 1.47 2.07
N ILE A 244 16.54 1.05 0.98
CA ILE A 244 17.20 0.69 -0.27
C ILE A 244 16.58 1.53 -1.38
N THR A 245 17.41 2.05 -2.27
CA THR A 245 16.96 2.65 -3.54
C THR A 245 17.24 1.67 -4.67
N VAL A 246 16.29 1.50 -5.59
CA VAL A 246 16.45 0.70 -6.81
C VAL A 246 16.37 1.56 -8.07
N ASN A 247 17.12 1.17 -9.10
CA ASN A 247 17.13 1.81 -10.40
C ASN A 247 15.92 1.38 -11.25
N ALA A 248 14.74 1.81 -10.82
CA ALA A 248 13.47 1.60 -11.51
C ALA A 248 12.52 2.77 -11.22
N ASN A 249 11.32 2.72 -11.78
CA ASN A 249 10.20 3.58 -11.37
C ASN A 249 9.12 2.75 -10.67
N HIS A 250 8.15 3.43 -10.07
CA HIS A 250 7.07 2.81 -9.29
C HIS A 250 6.37 1.68 -10.04
N TRP A 251 6.20 1.80 -11.36
CA TRP A 251 5.44 0.86 -12.19
C TRP A 251 6.28 -0.35 -12.62
N THR A 252 7.61 -0.19 -12.71
CA THR A 252 8.53 -1.24 -13.15
C THR A 252 9.31 -1.88 -12.02
N VAL A 253 9.25 -1.34 -10.80
CA VAL A 253 10.06 -1.81 -9.66
C VAL A 253 9.88 -3.28 -9.34
N LEU A 254 8.68 -3.82 -9.50
CA LEU A 254 8.38 -5.22 -9.20
C LEU A 254 9.02 -6.21 -10.19
N ASP A 255 9.59 -5.72 -11.29
CA ASP A 255 10.14 -6.52 -12.39
C ASP A 255 11.58 -6.12 -12.74
N CYS A 256 12.27 -5.38 -11.86
CA CYS A 256 13.63 -4.96 -12.14
C CYS A 256 14.65 -5.90 -11.50
N ASP A 257 15.69 -6.24 -12.26
CA ASP A 257 16.79 -7.09 -11.79
C ASP A 257 17.49 -6.49 -10.57
N ASP A 258 17.55 -5.15 -10.50
CA ASP A 258 18.14 -4.46 -9.36
C ASP A 258 17.38 -4.75 -8.05
N LEU A 259 16.03 -4.76 -8.07
CA LEU A 259 15.23 -5.18 -6.93
C LEU A 259 15.55 -6.62 -6.55
N PHE A 260 15.54 -7.54 -7.53
CA PHE A 260 15.81 -8.94 -7.30
C PHE A 260 17.19 -9.15 -6.64
N ASN A 261 18.24 -8.55 -7.19
CA ASN A 261 19.61 -8.68 -6.69
C ASN A 261 19.75 -8.15 -5.26
N LYS A 262 19.15 -6.99 -4.97
CA LYS A 262 19.16 -6.39 -3.63
C LYS A 262 18.37 -7.22 -2.62
N LEU A 263 17.18 -7.71 -2.99
CA LEU A 263 16.41 -8.58 -2.11
C LEU A 263 17.11 -9.92 -1.89
N ASN A 264 17.64 -10.54 -2.93
CA ASN A 264 18.35 -11.81 -2.81
C ASN A 264 19.55 -11.69 -1.86
N THR A 265 20.30 -10.58 -1.94
CA THR A 265 21.39 -10.28 -1.01
C THR A 265 20.90 -10.18 0.44
N LYS A 266 19.71 -9.61 0.67
CA LYS A 266 19.13 -9.47 2.01
C LYS A 266 18.53 -10.76 2.56
N PHE A 267 17.89 -11.57 1.71
CA PHE A 267 17.34 -12.86 2.13
C PHE A 267 18.45 -13.90 2.36
N VAL A 268 19.49 -13.94 1.50
CA VAL A 268 20.64 -14.85 1.64
C VAL A 268 21.62 -14.38 2.71
N GLY A 269 21.89 -13.08 2.81
CA GLY A 269 22.81 -12.48 3.79
C GLY A 269 22.25 -12.38 5.21
N GLY A 270 21.01 -12.83 5.42
CA GLY A 270 20.29 -12.71 6.68
C GLY A 270 19.41 -11.46 6.72
N TRP A 271 18.13 -11.68 7.02
CA TRP A 271 17.19 -10.60 7.33
C TRP A 271 17.77 -9.74 8.47
N PRO A 272 17.57 -8.41 8.48
CA PRO A 272 18.11 -7.58 9.56
C PRO A 272 17.67 -8.13 10.91
N SER A 273 18.58 -8.63 11.75
CA SER A 273 18.25 -9.14 13.08
C SER A 273 18.17 -8.01 14.09
N LYS A 274 17.42 -8.24 15.19
CA LYS A 274 17.43 -7.39 16.39
C LYS A 274 18.86 -7.15 16.87
#